data_AF-A0A5J4PHH0-F1
#
_entry.id   AF-A0A5J4PHH0-F1
#
_cell.length_a   1.000
_cell.length_b   1.000
_cell.length_c   1.000
_cell.angle_alpha   90.00
_cell.angle_beta   90.00
_cell.angle_gamma   90.00
#
_symmetry.space_group_name_H-M   'P 1'
#
loop_
_entity.id
_entity.type
_entity.pdbx_description
1 polymer ?
#
loop_
_entity_poly.entity_id
_entity_poly.type
_entity_poly.pdbx_seq_one_letter_code
_entity_poly.pdbx_strand_id
1 'polypeptide(L)'
;MKSTTKIIGTCITILFLFSQCKHSEYNAKTPMMGWSSWNTFRVDINEILIKETADAMVEKGLKAAGYTFVNIDDGYFGGRDTLGNLQYHT
;
A
#
# COMPACT_ATOMS: atom_id res chain seq x y z
N MET A 1 10.98 -2.34 -54.19
CA MET A 1 11.37 -1.22 -53.29
C MET A 1 10.25 -0.64 -52.40
N LYS A 2 8.98 -1.06 -52.49
CA LYS A 2 7.90 -0.52 -51.61
C LYS A 2 7.63 -1.36 -50.33
N SER A 3 8.24 -2.54 -50.22
CA SER A 3 8.01 -3.46 -49.08
C SER A 3 8.84 -3.10 -47.84
N THR A 4 10.09 -2.66 -48.05
CA THR A 4 11.03 -2.34 -46.96
C THR A 4 10.60 -1.14 -46.11
N THR A 5 9.93 -0.15 -46.72
CA THR A 5 9.46 1.07 -46.01
C THR A 5 8.29 0.80 -45.06
N LYS A 6 7.42 -0.18 -45.35
CA LYS A 6 6.31 -0.55 -44.45
C LYS A 6 6.79 -1.30 -43.20
N ILE A 7 7.81 -2.14 -43.35
CA ILE A 7 8.37 -2.94 -42.24
C ILE A 7 9.03 -2.03 -41.18
N ILE A 8 9.74 -0.99 -41.62
CA ILE A 8 10.38 -0.01 -40.72
C ILE A 8 9.32 0.80 -39.93
N GLY A 9 8.21 1.18 -40.59
CA GLY A 9 7.12 1.91 -39.94
C GLY A 9 6.41 1.12 -38.85
N THR A 10 6.17 -0.18 -39.07
CA THR A 10 5.50 -1.05 -38.08
C THR A 10 6.38 -1.30 -36.84
N CYS A 11 7.71 -1.42 -37.00
CA CYS A 11 8.62 -1.58 -35.86
C CYS A 11 8.65 -0.35 -34.95
N ILE A 12 8.61 0.87 -35.51
CA ILE A 12 8.63 2.11 -34.72
C ILE A 12 7.35 2.23 -33.86
N THR A 13 6.18 1.86 -34.39
CA THR A 13 4.92 1.93 -33.64
C THR A 13 4.85 0.92 -32.48
N ILE A 14 5.47 -0.26 -32.65
CA ILE A 14 5.55 -1.28 -31.60
C ILE A 14 6.46 -0.83 -30.45
N LEU A 15 7.56 -0.12 -30.74
CA LEU A 15 8.46 0.44 -29.73
C LEU A 15 7.80 1.50 -28.82
N PHE A 16 6.81 2.25 -29.32
CA PHE A 16 6.08 3.23 -28.50
C PHE A 16 5.04 2.60 -27.55
N LEU A 17 4.53 1.40 -27.86
CA LEU A 17 3.52 0.70 -27.03
C LEU A 17 4.10 0.09 -25.74
N PHE A 18 5.40 -0.25 -25.72
CA PHE A 18 6.07 -0.81 -24.54
C PHE A 18 6.62 0.25 -23.57
N SER A 19 6.61 1.54 -23.94
CA SER A 19 7.29 2.61 -23.19
C SER A 19 6.43 3.27 -22.11
N GLN A 20 5.27 2.69 -21.74
CA GLN A 20 4.36 3.26 -20.74
C GLN A 20 4.16 2.33 -19.54
N CYS A 21 5.22 1.68 -19.05
CA CYS A 21 5.23 1.24 -17.66
C CYS A 21 5.66 2.44 -16.80
N LYS A 22 4.69 3.27 -16.39
CA LYS A 22 4.95 4.29 -15.37
C LYS A 22 5.12 3.58 -14.03
N HIS A 23 6.35 3.26 -13.66
CA HIS A 23 6.65 2.93 -12.28
C HIS A 23 6.46 4.21 -11.46
N SER A 24 5.42 4.25 -10.63
CA SER A 24 5.24 5.31 -9.65
C SER A 24 6.27 5.09 -8.55
N GLU A 25 7.46 5.67 -8.68
CA GLU A 25 8.37 5.77 -7.54
C GLU A 25 7.75 6.69 -6.50
N TYR A 26 7.35 6.11 -5.38
CA TYR A 26 7.01 6.88 -4.19
C TYR A 26 8.29 7.57 -3.70
N ASN A 27 8.45 8.83 -4.09
CA ASN A 27 9.57 9.68 -3.69
C ASN A 27 9.39 10.19 -2.25
N ALA A 28 9.42 9.27 -1.28
CA ALA A 28 9.53 9.63 0.12
C ALA A 28 10.90 10.27 0.36
N LYS A 29 10.93 11.54 0.77
CA LYS A 29 12.18 12.25 1.09
C LYS A 29 12.89 11.68 2.32
N THR A 30 12.14 10.96 3.17
CA THR A 30 12.61 10.30 4.39
C THR A 30 11.85 8.98 4.58
N PRO A 31 12.43 8.00 5.31
CA PRO A 31 11.72 6.77 5.63
C PRO A 31 10.38 7.04 6.32
N MET A 32 9.35 6.25 5.99
CA MET A 32 8.08 6.29 6.72
C MET A 32 8.30 5.77 8.13
N MET A 33 7.66 6.42 9.11
CA MET A 33 7.76 6.06 10.51
C MET A 33 6.36 5.82 11.08
N GLY A 34 6.19 4.75 11.82
CA GLY A 34 4.90 4.35 12.37
C GLY A 34 5.00 3.14 13.28
N TRP A 35 3.85 2.54 13.54
CA TRP A 35 3.70 1.34 14.37
C TRP A 35 2.94 0.26 13.58
N SER A 36 3.24 -1.01 13.85
CA SER A 36 2.50 -2.17 13.31
C SER A 36 2.04 -3.08 14.44
N SER A 37 0.82 -3.62 14.35
CA SER A 37 0.24 -4.51 15.35
C SER A 37 0.98 -5.84 15.52
N TRP A 38 1.63 -6.33 14.45
CA TRP A 38 2.11 -7.71 14.35
C TRP A 38 3.07 -8.14 15.45
N ASN A 39 4.04 -7.29 15.79
CA ASN A 39 5.13 -7.69 16.69
C ASN A 39 4.66 -7.92 18.13
N THR A 40 3.54 -7.31 18.52
CA THR A 40 3.03 -7.39 19.90
C THR A 40 1.78 -8.26 19.99
N PHE A 41 0.86 -8.10 19.04
CA PHE A 41 -0.49 -8.65 19.16
C PHE A 41 -0.78 -9.79 18.17
N ARG A 42 -0.01 -9.93 17.09
CA ARG A 42 -0.34 -10.82 15.98
C ARG A 42 -1.80 -10.63 15.54
N VAL A 43 -2.59 -11.69 15.55
CA VAL A 43 -4.00 -11.70 15.17
C VAL A 43 -4.96 -11.28 16.30
N ASP A 44 -4.46 -11.13 17.53
CA ASP A 44 -5.27 -10.78 18.71
C ASP A 44 -5.47 -9.25 18.80
N ILE A 45 -6.15 -8.69 17.79
CA ILE A 45 -6.42 -7.24 17.66
C ILE A 45 -7.92 -6.94 17.66
N ASN A 46 -8.30 -5.71 17.99
CA ASN A 46 -9.67 -5.20 17.84
C ASN A 46 -9.67 -3.66 17.71
N GLU A 47 -10.83 -3.06 17.43
CA GLU A 47 -10.95 -1.60 17.24
C GLU A 47 -10.44 -0.81 18.46
N ILE A 48 -10.79 -1.24 19.67
CA ILE A 48 -10.43 -0.55 20.91
C ILE A 48 -8.91 -0.51 21.06
N LEU A 49 -8.25 -1.65 20.94
CA LEU A 49 -6.80 -1.78 21.05
C LEU A 49 -6.06 -0.91 20.04
N ILE A 50 -6.52 -0.88 18.79
CA ILE A 50 -5.89 -0.06 17.74
C ILE A 50 -6.05 1.43 18.05
N LYS A 51 -7.23 1.86 18.52
CA LYS A 51 -7.49 3.27 18.88
C LYS A 51 -6.68 3.70 20.11
N GLU A 52 -6.69 2.90 21.16
CA GLU A 52 -5.90 3.17 22.37
C GLU A 52 -4.40 3.22 22.06
N THR A 53 -3.90 2.37 21.14
CA THR A 53 -2.51 2.43 20.70
C THR A 53 -2.22 3.73 19.94
N ALA A 54 -3.12 4.17 19.06
CA ALA A 54 -2.98 5.44 18.36
C ALA A 54 -3.01 6.65 19.31
N ASP A 55 -3.90 6.63 20.30
CA ASP A 55 -3.95 7.66 21.35
C ASP A 55 -2.65 7.68 22.16
N ALA A 56 -2.14 6.51 22.56
CA ALA A 56 -0.85 6.40 23.24
C ALA A 56 0.32 6.93 22.39
N MET A 57 0.32 6.72 21.06
CA MET A 57 1.33 7.30 20.17
C MET A 57 1.31 8.84 20.20
N VAL A 58 0.14 9.46 20.37
CA VAL A 58 0.02 10.92 20.53
C VAL A 58 0.46 11.35 21.93
N GLU A 59 -0.08 10.73 22.98
CA GLU A 59 0.20 11.06 24.37
C GLU A 59 1.67 10.92 24.74
N LYS A 60 2.37 9.93 24.17
CA LYS A 60 3.80 9.69 24.39
C LYS A 60 4.71 10.49 23.45
N GLY A 61 4.15 11.34 22.59
CA GLY A 61 4.91 12.22 21.71
C GLY A 61 5.51 11.54 20.46
N LEU A 62 5.16 10.28 20.17
CA LEU A 62 5.66 9.58 18.98
C LEU A 62 5.17 10.25 17.69
N LYS A 63 3.92 10.71 17.65
CA LYS A 63 3.41 11.51 16.52
C LYS A 63 4.24 12.78 16.30
N ALA A 64 4.57 13.49 17.38
CA ALA A 64 5.41 14.70 17.30
C ALA A 64 6.85 14.39 16.84
N ALA A 65 7.36 13.19 17.17
CA ALA A 65 8.65 12.68 16.71
C ALA A 65 8.64 12.14 15.26
N GLY A 66 7.48 12.13 14.58
CA GLY A 66 7.36 11.73 13.17
C GLY A 66 6.73 10.36 12.92
N TYR A 67 6.32 9.61 13.95
CA TYR A 67 5.60 8.34 13.80
C TYR A 67 4.12 8.60 13.46
N THR A 68 3.81 8.70 12.18
CA THR A 68 2.50 9.14 11.67
C THR A 68 1.61 8.03 11.12
N PHE A 69 2.15 6.82 10.95
CA PHE A 69 1.41 5.68 10.41
C PHE A 69 1.02 4.67 11.50
N VAL A 70 -0.22 4.17 11.42
CA VAL A 70 -0.73 3.04 12.20
C VAL A 70 -1.04 1.93 11.20
N ASN A 71 -0.23 0.87 11.19
CA ASN A 71 -0.41 -0.29 10.34
C ASN A 71 -1.17 -1.39 11.10
N ILE A 72 -2.39 -1.69 10.64
CA ILE A 72 -3.16 -2.84 11.10
C ILE A 72 -2.69 -4.03 10.25
N ASP A 73 -1.90 -4.91 10.87
CA ASP A 73 -1.38 -6.11 10.20
C ASP A 73 -2.45 -7.22 10.14
N ASP A 74 -2.05 -8.45 9.83
CA ASP A 74 -2.96 -9.59 9.79
C ASP A 74 -3.71 -9.78 11.12
N GLY A 75 -4.90 -10.36 11.04
CA GLY A 75 -5.86 -10.43 12.14
C GLY A 75 -7.20 -9.85 11.75
N TYR A 76 -7.25 -8.67 11.13
CA TYR A 76 -8.50 -7.90 10.91
C TYR A 76 -9.50 -8.56 9.94
N PHE A 77 -9.11 -9.57 9.16
CA PHE A 77 -9.96 -10.13 8.10
C PHE A 77 -11.07 -11.05 8.64
N GLY A 78 -12.33 -10.67 8.39
CA GLY A 78 -13.53 -11.41 8.78
C GLY A 78 -14.19 -12.21 7.66
N GLY A 79 -13.61 -12.23 6.45
CA GLY A 79 -14.19 -12.89 5.27
C GLY A 79 -14.69 -11.93 4.20
N ARG A 80 -15.54 -12.42 3.30
CA ARG A 80 -16.19 -11.63 2.25
C ARG A 80 -17.70 -11.80 2.31
N ASP A 81 -18.44 -10.74 2.01
CA ASP A 81 -19.90 -10.83 1.85
C ASP A 81 -20.28 -11.52 0.52
N THR A 82 -21.59 -11.65 0.26
CA THR A 82 -22.13 -12.28 -0.95
C THR A 82 -21.80 -11.52 -2.24
N LEU A 83 -21.37 -10.27 -2.15
CA LEU A 83 -20.91 -9.44 -3.26
C LEU A 83 -19.38 -9.46 -3.42
N GLY A 84 -18.68 -10.14 -2.52
CA GLY A 84 -17.22 -10.24 -2.50
C GLY A 84 -16.52 -9.09 -1.77
N ASN A 85 -17.23 -8.19 -1.09
CA ASN A 85 -16.61 -7.11 -0.32
C ASN A 85 -15.93 -7.66 0.94
N LEU A 86 -14.77 -7.12 1.28
CA LEU A 86 -14.04 -7.46 2.50
C LEU A 86 -14.86 -7.09 3.74
N GLN A 87 -14.90 -8.00 4.70
CA GLN A 87 -15.44 -7.79 6.04
C GLN A 87 -14.30 -7.79 7.04
N TYR A 88 -14.43 -7.02 8.12
CA TYR A 88 -13.51 -7.07 9.25
C TYR A 88 -14.09 -7.99 10.35
N HIS A 89 -13.23 -8.64 11.13
CA HIS A 89 -13.71 -9.36 12.33
C HIS A 89 -13.95 -8.36 13.46
N THR A 90 -15.04 -8.58 14.19
CA THR A 90 -15.43 -7.84 15.40
C THR A 90 -14.88 -8.49 16.65
#